data_AF-T0TKZ0-F1
#
_entry.id   AF-T0TKZ0-F1
#
_cell.length_a   1.000
_cell.length_b   1.000
_cell.length_c   1.000
_cell.angle_alpha   90.00
_cell.angle_beta   90.00
_cell.angle_gamma   90.00
#
_symmetry.space_group_name_H-M   'P 1'
#
loop_
_entity.id
_entity.type
_entity.pdbx_description
1 polymer ?
#
loop_
_entity_poly.entity_id
_entity_poly.type
_entity_poly.pdbx_seq_one_letter_code
_entity_poly.pdbx_strand_id
1 'polypeptide(L)'
;MEIPRDKLVVVTGLSGSGKSSLAFDTIYAEGQRRYVESLSAYARQFLGNMEKPDVDSIDGLSPAISIDQKTTSKNPRSTVGTATEINDYLRLLYARVGVPYCPNGHGAIQSSSVEQIVDEVLALPERTRMQILAPIVRRRKGQHKSIFERVQKDGYVRVRVDGEIYDVTEVPELSKSKMHNIEVVVDRLVNKDGIRSRLFDSVEAALRLADGYLIVDTMDDNELLYSEHYSCPVCGFTVPELEPRLFSFNAPFGSCPTCDGLGNKLEVDMDLVVPDANKTLREGALAPWNPISSNYYPAMLEQAMEQFGVDMDTPFENLETEEQDLILYGSGDREFHFHYVNDFGGVRDIDIPFEGVVTNINRRYHETNSDFTRNVMRGYMNELSCPTCHGYRLNEAALSVRVGGENGLNIGQISDLSISDHLEEIDSLELGENEGMIARPIIKEIKDRLTFLNNVGLNYLTLSRMAGTLSGGESQRIRLATQIGSNLSGVLYVLDEPSIGLHQRDNDRLISSLKKCVTWAIP
;
A
#
# COMPACT_ATOMS: atom_id res chain seq x y z
N MET A 1 -6.16 39.97 31.36
CA MET A 1 -5.04 39.76 30.40
C MET A 1 -5.56 40.12 29.02
N GLU A 2 -4.77 40.81 28.20
CA GLU A 2 -5.16 41.14 26.83
C GLU A 2 -4.18 40.49 25.85
N ILE A 3 -4.71 39.75 24.87
CA ILE A 3 -3.93 39.09 23.81
C ILE A 3 -4.34 39.72 22.47
N PRO A 4 -3.42 40.33 21.72
CA PRO A 4 -3.77 40.93 20.44
C PRO A 4 -4.13 39.85 19.43
N ARG A 5 -5.32 39.99 18.81
CA ARG A 5 -5.76 39.12 17.71
C ARG A 5 -4.91 39.36 16.47
N ASP A 6 -4.89 38.37 15.59
CA ASP A 6 -4.24 38.41 14.28
C ASP A 6 -2.73 38.71 14.35
N LYS A 7 -2.09 38.32 15.47
CA LYS A 7 -0.65 38.44 15.68
C LYS A 7 -0.06 37.13 16.17
N LEU A 8 1.22 36.93 15.88
CA LEU A 8 2.01 35.87 16.51
C LEU A 8 2.31 36.28 17.95
N VAL A 9 1.70 35.61 18.92
CA VAL A 9 1.90 35.86 20.35
C VAL A 9 2.71 34.72 20.96
N VAL A 10 3.75 35.06 21.73
CA VAL A 10 4.63 34.08 22.38
C VAL A 10 4.46 34.19 23.90
N VAL A 11 4.08 33.08 24.53
CA VAL A 11 4.01 32.96 26.00
C VAL A 11 5.36 32.44 26.49
N THR A 12 6.00 33.16 27.41
CA THR A 12 7.34 32.82 27.94
C THR A 12 7.36 32.87 29.47
N GLY A 13 8.31 32.18 30.09
CA GLY A 13 8.42 32.03 31.55
C GLY A 13 9.13 30.74 31.97
N LEU A 14 9.49 30.65 33.25
CA LEU A 14 10.17 29.48 33.83
C LEU A 14 9.33 28.20 33.73
N SER A 15 9.97 27.03 33.79
CA SER A 15 9.24 25.76 33.87
C SER A 15 8.31 25.76 35.10
N GLY A 16 7.07 25.31 34.93
CA GLY A 16 6.05 25.36 35.98
C GLY A 16 5.40 26.73 36.22
N SER A 17 5.73 27.79 35.46
CA SER A 17 5.13 29.12 35.63
C SER A 17 3.67 29.25 35.16
N GLY A 18 2.99 28.14 34.87
CA GLY A 18 1.61 28.12 34.38
C GLY A 18 1.41 28.44 32.88
N LYS A 19 2.46 28.41 32.05
CA LYS A 19 2.36 28.68 30.61
C LYS A 19 1.37 27.76 29.90
N SER A 20 1.53 26.45 30.12
CA SER A 20 0.68 25.42 29.51
C SER A 20 -0.74 25.49 30.07
N SER A 21 -0.89 25.78 31.37
CA SER A 21 -2.21 25.96 31.98
C SER A 21 -2.99 27.12 31.37
N LEU A 22 -2.32 28.25 31.11
CA LEU A 22 -2.94 29.37 30.43
C LEU A 22 -3.25 29.06 28.96
N ALA A 23 -2.26 28.57 28.20
CA ALA A 23 -2.38 28.40 26.75
C ALA A 23 -3.30 27.23 26.36
N PHE A 24 -3.11 26.06 26.98
CA PHE A 24 -3.80 24.81 26.64
C PHE A 24 -5.03 24.58 27.53
N ASP A 25 -4.85 24.59 28.84
CA ASP A 25 -5.91 24.18 29.77
C ASP A 25 -7.02 25.24 29.88
N THR A 26 -6.71 26.51 29.58
CA THR A 26 -7.68 27.62 29.58
C THR A 26 -8.06 28.07 28.17
N ILE A 27 -7.13 28.70 27.43
CA ILE A 27 -7.45 29.40 26.17
C ILE A 27 -7.89 28.41 25.08
N TYR A 28 -7.09 27.37 24.81
CA TYR A 28 -7.43 26.34 23.82
C TYR A 28 -8.68 25.55 24.23
N ALA A 29 -8.75 25.10 25.49
CA ALA A 29 -9.88 24.34 25.99
C ALA A 29 -11.21 25.10 25.85
N GLU A 30 -11.25 26.39 26.22
CA GLU A 30 -12.44 27.22 26.03
C GLU A 30 -12.77 27.46 24.55
N GLY A 31 -11.76 27.74 23.72
CA GLY A 31 -11.95 27.96 22.29
C GLY A 31 -12.51 26.73 21.55
N GLN A 32 -12.03 25.54 21.90
CA GLN A 32 -12.52 24.28 21.36
C GLN A 32 -13.93 23.97 21.89
N ARG A 33 -14.15 24.08 23.21
CA ARG A 33 -15.45 23.78 23.84
C ARG A 33 -16.57 24.61 23.23
N ARG A 34 -16.39 25.94 23.13
CA ARG A 34 -17.40 26.85 22.56
C ARG A 34 -17.74 26.51 21.11
N TYR A 35 -16.74 26.12 20.32
CA TYR A 35 -16.97 25.70 18.94
C TYR A 35 -17.76 24.38 18.86
N VAL A 36 -17.36 23.35 19.61
CA VAL A 36 -18.02 22.04 19.57
C VAL A 36 -19.44 22.08 20.16
N GLU A 37 -19.70 22.92 21.17
CA GLU A 37 -21.06 23.17 21.70
C GLU A 37 -22.02 23.80 20.69
N SER A 38 -21.49 24.37 19.60
CA SER A 38 -22.29 24.92 18.51
C SER A 38 -22.65 23.89 17.42
N LEU A 39 -21.95 22.74 17.36
CA LEU A 39 -22.11 21.76 16.29
C LEU A 39 -23.45 21.01 16.35
N SER A 40 -23.93 20.66 17.55
CA SER A 40 -25.24 20.02 17.71
C SER A 40 -25.76 20.11 19.14
N ALA A 41 -27.08 19.98 19.31
CA ALA A 41 -27.71 19.88 20.63
C ALA A 41 -27.21 18.65 21.43
N TYR A 42 -26.91 17.55 20.72
CA TYR A 42 -26.33 16.33 21.32
C TYR A 42 -24.90 16.56 21.83
N ALA A 43 -24.03 17.17 21.01
CA ALA A 43 -22.66 17.49 21.41
C ALA A 43 -22.63 18.41 22.64
N ARG A 44 -23.57 19.37 22.72
CA ARG A 44 -23.72 20.26 23.88
C ARG A 44 -24.08 19.49 25.16
N GLN A 45 -24.95 18.48 25.08
CA GLN A 45 -25.29 17.65 26.25
C GLN A 45 -24.09 16.81 26.72
N PHE A 46 -23.30 16.28 25.78
CA PHE A 46 -22.11 15.49 26.11
C PHE A 46 -20.99 16.34 26.72
N LEU A 47 -20.74 17.53 26.16
CA LEU A 47 -19.73 18.47 26.66
C LEU A 47 -20.12 19.16 27.95
N GLY A 48 -21.42 19.29 28.23
CA GLY A 48 -21.90 19.84 29.51
C GLY A 48 -21.45 19.04 30.74
N ASN A 49 -21.05 17.77 30.54
CA ASN A 49 -20.52 16.90 31.59
C ASN A 49 -18.98 16.97 31.71
N MET A 50 -18.28 17.68 30.82
CA MET A 50 -16.84 17.88 30.94
C MET A 50 -16.54 19.03 31.91
N GLU A 51 -15.44 18.90 32.66
CA GLU A 51 -14.97 19.95 33.55
C GLU A 51 -14.61 21.20 32.74
N LYS A 52 -15.24 22.32 33.07
CA LYS A 52 -14.98 23.60 32.39
C LYS A 52 -13.68 24.20 32.94
N PRO A 53 -12.87 24.84 32.09
CA PRO A 53 -11.74 25.63 32.55
C PRO A 53 -12.17 26.66 33.61
N ASP A 54 -11.38 26.77 34.67
CA ASP A 54 -11.63 27.68 35.79
C ASP A 54 -11.24 29.12 35.40
N VAL A 55 -12.19 29.86 34.83
CA VAL A 55 -12.01 31.23 34.37
C VAL A 55 -13.27 32.06 34.61
N ASP A 56 -13.10 33.30 35.10
CA ASP A 56 -14.22 34.22 35.36
C ASP A 56 -14.95 34.59 34.07
N SER A 57 -14.20 35.08 33.08
CA SER A 57 -14.72 35.45 31.76
C SER A 57 -13.60 35.48 30.72
N ILE A 58 -13.93 35.08 29.49
CA ILE A 58 -13.03 35.19 28.35
C ILE A 58 -13.87 35.49 27.10
N ASP A 59 -13.48 36.53 26.37
CA ASP A 59 -14.22 37.06 25.22
C ASP A 59 -13.32 37.14 23.99
N GLY A 60 -13.94 37.14 22.80
CA GLY A 60 -13.20 37.27 21.54
C GLY A 60 -12.40 36.02 21.12
N LEU A 61 -12.67 34.85 21.72
CA LEU A 61 -12.05 33.59 21.33
C LEU A 61 -12.54 33.13 19.96
N SER A 62 -11.58 32.73 19.14
CA SER A 62 -11.82 32.01 17.88
C SER A 62 -11.85 30.50 18.14
N PRO A 63 -12.42 29.68 17.23
CA PRO A 63 -12.22 28.24 17.28
C PRO A 63 -10.73 27.92 17.40
N ALA A 64 -10.36 27.11 18.39
CA ALA A 64 -8.97 26.87 18.74
C ALA A 64 -8.49 25.49 18.29
N ILE A 65 -7.27 25.43 17.76
CA ILE A 65 -6.60 24.19 17.35
C ILE A 65 -5.26 24.09 18.09
N SER A 66 -5.07 22.98 18.81
CA SER A 66 -3.82 22.67 19.49
C SER A 66 -2.85 21.93 18.56
N ILE A 67 -1.57 22.28 18.66
CA ILE A 67 -0.46 21.60 18.00
C ILE A 67 0.57 21.27 19.08
N ASP A 68 0.30 20.17 19.80
CA ASP A 68 1.12 19.65 20.88
C ASP A 68 2.04 18.50 20.42
N GLN A 69 2.97 18.09 21.30
CA GLN A 69 3.93 17.01 21.04
C GLN A 69 3.36 15.61 21.29
N LYS A 70 2.04 15.48 21.51
CA LYS A 70 1.46 14.16 21.73
C LYS A 70 1.72 13.29 20.50
N THR A 71 2.38 12.16 20.75
CA THR A 71 2.79 11.22 19.71
C THR A 71 1.62 10.87 18.82
N THR A 72 1.85 10.88 17.51
CA THR A 72 0.91 10.39 16.52
C THR A 72 0.53 8.93 16.81
N SER A 73 -0.68 8.54 16.39
CA SER A 73 -1.23 7.19 16.59
C SER A 73 -0.22 6.10 16.20
N LYS A 74 0.02 5.12 17.10
CA LYS A 74 0.88 3.95 16.86
C LYS A 74 0.24 2.91 15.92
N ASN A 75 -0.72 3.32 15.09
CA ASN A 75 -1.35 2.43 14.13
C ASN A 75 -0.33 2.06 13.05
N PRO A 76 -0.01 0.76 12.84
CA PRO A 76 0.98 0.33 11.84
C PRO A 76 0.58 0.68 10.39
N ARG A 77 -0.71 0.96 10.16
CA ARG A 77 -1.26 1.41 8.88
C ARG A 77 -1.17 2.92 8.66
N SER A 78 -0.72 3.69 9.65
CA SER A 78 -0.55 5.14 9.49
C SER A 78 0.86 5.47 9.00
N THR A 79 0.98 6.25 7.93
CA THR A 79 2.23 6.77 7.38
C THR A 79 2.23 8.30 7.36
N VAL A 80 3.38 8.91 7.05
CA VAL A 80 3.48 10.36 6.80
C VAL A 80 2.49 10.79 5.70
N GLY A 81 2.40 10.02 4.61
CA GLY A 81 1.49 10.28 3.50
C GLY A 81 0.01 10.25 3.89
N THR A 82 -0.39 9.35 4.79
CA THR A 82 -1.79 9.33 5.28
C THR A 82 -2.05 10.43 6.30
N ALA A 83 -1.08 10.75 7.17
CA ALA A 83 -1.22 11.82 8.16
C ALA A 83 -1.31 13.21 7.53
N THR A 84 -0.72 13.38 6.35
CA THR A 84 -0.70 14.64 5.58
C THR A 84 -1.75 14.68 4.48
N GLU A 85 -2.54 13.61 4.31
CA GLU A 85 -3.52 13.40 3.22
C GLU A 85 -2.91 13.47 1.80
N ILE A 86 -1.59 13.63 1.65
CA ILE A 86 -0.91 13.65 0.35
C ILE A 86 -1.16 12.33 -0.38
N ASN A 87 -1.20 11.21 0.36
CA ASN A 87 -1.52 9.90 -0.21
C ASN A 87 -2.91 9.88 -0.87
N ASP A 88 -3.91 10.57 -0.32
CA ASP A 88 -5.24 10.60 -0.93
C ASP A 88 -5.26 11.36 -2.26
N TYR A 89 -4.49 12.43 -2.38
CA TYR A 89 -4.30 13.12 -3.65
C TYR A 89 -3.47 12.30 -4.65
N LEU A 90 -2.45 11.55 -4.19
CA LEU A 90 -1.71 10.62 -5.05
C LEU A 90 -2.64 9.53 -5.59
N ARG A 91 -3.47 8.94 -4.74
CA ARG A 91 -4.46 7.94 -5.17
C ARG A 91 -5.42 8.51 -6.20
N LEU A 92 -5.83 9.77 -6.04
CA LEU A 92 -6.67 10.46 -7.03
C LEU A 92 -5.91 10.71 -8.34
N LEU A 93 -4.64 11.13 -8.28
CA LEU A 93 -3.79 11.36 -9.45
C LEU A 93 -3.64 10.08 -10.27
N TYR A 94 -3.21 8.98 -9.63
CA TYR A 94 -3.01 7.69 -10.28
C TYR A 94 -4.30 7.09 -10.83
N ALA A 95 -5.44 7.33 -10.19
CA ALA A 95 -6.75 6.92 -10.71
C ALA A 95 -7.18 7.71 -11.95
N ARG A 96 -6.74 8.97 -12.11
CA ARG A 96 -7.21 9.86 -13.17
C ARG A 96 -6.31 9.89 -14.40
N VAL A 97 -5.01 9.81 -14.21
CA VAL A 97 -4.02 9.91 -15.30
C VAL A 97 -3.00 8.77 -15.29
N GLY A 98 -3.15 7.79 -14.40
CA GLY A 98 -2.27 6.64 -14.36
C GLY A 98 -2.55 5.68 -15.51
N VAL A 99 -1.48 5.13 -16.08
CA VAL A 99 -1.54 4.10 -17.13
C VAL A 99 -0.98 2.80 -16.53
N PRO A 100 -1.74 1.68 -16.57
CA PRO A 100 -1.23 0.38 -16.15
C PRO A 100 -0.26 -0.17 -17.18
N TYR A 101 0.84 -0.75 -16.73
CA TYR A 101 1.83 -1.43 -17.56
C TYR A 101 1.91 -2.92 -17.19
N CYS A 102 2.03 -3.79 -18.18
CA CYS A 102 2.13 -5.21 -17.91
C CYS A 102 3.41 -5.54 -17.11
N PRO A 103 3.32 -6.19 -15.94
CA PRO A 103 4.50 -6.57 -15.15
C PRO A 103 5.49 -7.47 -15.90
N ASN A 104 5.00 -8.20 -16.92
CA ASN A 104 5.80 -9.08 -17.77
C ASN A 104 6.49 -8.37 -18.95
N GLY A 105 6.41 -7.04 -19.05
CA GLY A 105 7.12 -6.25 -20.08
C GLY A 105 6.43 -6.20 -21.46
N HIS A 106 5.12 -6.46 -21.52
CA HIS A 106 4.34 -6.35 -22.77
C HIS A 106 3.83 -4.93 -23.10
N GLY A 107 4.30 -3.91 -22.36
CA GLY A 107 3.91 -2.51 -22.56
C GLY A 107 2.64 -2.08 -21.81
N ALA A 108 2.07 -0.94 -22.23
CA ALA A 108 0.90 -0.33 -21.62
C ALA A 108 -0.37 -1.18 -21.81
N ILE A 109 -1.21 -1.19 -20.79
CA ILE A 109 -2.52 -1.82 -20.78
C ILE A 109 -3.55 -0.71 -20.91
N GLN A 110 -4.33 -0.73 -21.98
CA GLN A 110 -5.39 0.25 -22.21
C GLN A 110 -6.74 -0.44 -22.23
N SER A 111 -7.75 0.25 -21.71
CA SER A 111 -9.15 -0.07 -21.96
C SER A 111 -9.70 0.98 -22.91
N SER A 112 -10.39 0.56 -23.97
CA SER A 112 -11.00 1.47 -24.92
C SER A 112 -12.48 1.15 -25.04
N SER A 113 -13.32 2.19 -25.04
CA SER A 113 -14.74 2.02 -25.36
C SER A 113 -14.92 1.69 -26.84
N VAL A 114 -16.05 1.09 -27.21
CA VAL A 114 -16.42 0.84 -28.62
C VAL A 114 -16.28 2.13 -29.46
N GLU A 115 -16.72 3.27 -28.93
CA GLU A 115 -16.62 4.56 -29.62
C GLU A 115 -15.17 4.99 -29.85
N GLN A 116 -14.31 4.88 -28.83
CA GLN A 116 -12.88 5.22 -28.95
C GLN A 116 -12.16 4.32 -29.95
N ILE A 117 -12.42 3.00 -29.91
CA ILE A 117 -11.86 2.05 -30.88
C ILE A 117 -12.28 2.45 -32.30
N VAL A 118 -13.57 2.76 -32.50
CA VAL A 118 -14.09 3.18 -33.80
C VAL A 118 -13.42 4.48 -34.26
N ASP A 119 -13.25 5.46 -33.37
CA ASP A 119 -12.61 6.75 -33.69
C ASP A 119 -11.13 6.57 -34.07
N GLU A 120 -10.38 5.76 -33.33
CA GLU A 120 -8.98 5.46 -33.65
C GLU A 120 -8.83 4.71 -34.98
N VAL A 121 -9.67 3.70 -35.22
CA VAL A 121 -9.65 2.94 -36.47
C VAL A 121 -10.04 3.81 -37.66
N LEU A 122 -10.95 4.78 -37.48
CA LEU A 122 -11.29 5.76 -38.52
C LEU A 122 -10.17 6.77 -38.79
N ALA A 123 -9.28 7.03 -37.83
CA ALA A 123 -8.13 7.91 -38.00
C ALA A 123 -7.02 7.29 -38.89
N LEU A 124 -7.09 5.99 -39.20
CA LEU A 124 -6.21 5.34 -40.16
C LEU A 124 -6.36 5.97 -41.56
N PRO A 125 -5.34 5.86 -42.44
CA PRO A 125 -5.41 6.42 -43.79
C PRO A 125 -6.66 5.96 -44.57
N GLU A 126 -7.21 6.85 -45.40
CA GLU A 126 -8.29 6.46 -46.31
C GLU A 126 -7.88 5.26 -47.18
N ARG A 127 -8.86 4.40 -47.47
CA ARG A 127 -8.71 3.16 -48.27
C ARG A 127 -7.87 2.06 -47.63
N THR A 128 -7.50 2.19 -46.35
CA THR A 128 -6.90 1.09 -45.58
C THR A 128 -7.87 -0.08 -45.53
N ARG A 129 -7.40 -1.28 -45.88
CA ARG A 129 -8.20 -2.51 -45.81
C ARG A 129 -7.93 -3.14 -44.45
N MET A 130 -8.99 -3.56 -43.76
CA MET A 130 -8.85 -4.11 -42.42
C MET A 130 -9.77 -5.31 -42.19
N GLN A 131 -9.32 -6.23 -41.35
CA GLN A 131 -10.14 -7.31 -40.81
C GLN A 131 -10.42 -7.05 -39.33
N ILE A 132 -11.68 -7.19 -38.96
CA ILE A 132 -12.13 -7.15 -37.57
C ILE A 132 -12.15 -8.59 -37.08
N LEU A 133 -11.29 -8.90 -36.11
CA LEU A 133 -11.05 -10.24 -35.63
C LEU A 133 -11.38 -10.35 -34.15
N ALA A 134 -12.13 -11.39 -33.78
CA ALA A 134 -12.49 -11.70 -32.39
C ALA A 134 -11.60 -12.84 -31.86
N PRO A 135 -10.62 -12.58 -30.99
CA PRO A 135 -9.66 -13.58 -30.49
C PRO A 135 -10.28 -14.47 -29.40
N ILE A 136 -11.08 -15.46 -29.82
CA ILE A 136 -11.82 -16.36 -28.93
C ILE A 136 -10.94 -17.39 -28.20
N VAL A 137 -9.75 -17.69 -28.73
CA VAL A 137 -8.75 -18.54 -28.07
C VAL A 137 -7.38 -17.89 -28.16
N ARG A 138 -6.72 -17.72 -27.01
CA ARG A 138 -5.39 -17.11 -26.89
C ARG A 138 -4.46 -18.02 -26.12
N ARG A 139 -3.44 -18.54 -26.78
CA ARG A 139 -2.36 -19.39 -26.22
C ARG A 139 -2.88 -20.55 -25.36
N ARG A 140 -4.00 -21.18 -25.75
CA ARG A 140 -4.55 -22.34 -25.02
C ARG A 140 -4.24 -23.65 -25.74
N LYS A 141 -3.83 -24.65 -24.96
CA LYS A 141 -3.65 -26.02 -25.45
C LYS A 141 -5.01 -26.68 -25.69
N GLY A 142 -5.12 -27.45 -26.78
CA GLY A 142 -6.33 -28.23 -27.05
C GLY A 142 -6.71 -28.29 -28.52
N GLN A 143 -7.63 -29.20 -28.82
CA GLN A 143 -8.18 -29.40 -30.17
C GLN A 143 -9.27 -28.37 -30.55
N HIS A 144 -9.90 -27.75 -29.55
CA HIS A 144 -10.91 -26.69 -29.72
C HIS A 144 -12.10 -27.02 -30.66
N LYS A 145 -12.41 -28.30 -30.92
CA LYS A 145 -13.51 -28.73 -31.81
C LYS A 145 -14.87 -28.11 -31.46
N SER A 146 -15.22 -28.08 -30.17
CA SER A 146 -16.47 -27.48 -29.69
C SER A 146 -16.56 -25.97 -29.97
N ILE A 147 -15.42 -25.29 -30.10
CA ILE A 147 -15.35 -23.87 -30.40
C ILE A 147 -15.68 -23.65 -31.87
N PHE A 148 -15.10 -24.44 -32.79
CA PHE A 148 -15.42 -24.37 -34.23
C PHE A 148 -16.90 -24.69 -34.51
N GLU A 149 -17.47 -25.70 -33.85
CA GLU A 149 -18.90 -26.01 -33.96
C GLU A 149 -19.80 -24.86 -33.49
N ARG A 150 -19.40 -24.15 -32.42
CA ARG A 150 -20.13 -22.97 -31.93
C ARG A 150 -20.03 -21.82 -32.93
N VAL A 151 -18.83 -21.49 -33.39
CA VAL A 151 -18.58 -20.43 -34.38
C VAL A 151 -19.38 -20.67 -35.66
N GLN A 152 -19.47 -21.93 -36.11
CA GLN A 152 -20.29 -22.30 -37.26
C GLN A 152 -21.79 -22.12 -37.01
N LYS A 153 -22.29 -22.53 -35.82
CA LYS A 153 -23.69 -22.33 -35.43
C LYS A 153 -24.08 -20.85 -35.33
N ASP A 154 -23.15 -20.03 -34.89
CA ASP A 154 -23.33 -18.57 -34.79
C ASP A 154 -23.27 -17.88 -36.17
N GLY A 155 -23.00 -18.64 -37.24
CA GLY A 155 -23.09 -18.19 -38.63
C GLY A 155 -21.80 -17.61 -39.21
N TYR A 156 -20.67 -17.70 -38.50
CA TYR A 156 -19.38 -17.26 -38.99
C TYR A 156 -18.77 -18.29 -39.95
N VAL A 157 -18.19 -17.79 -41.05
CA VAL A 157 -17.66 -18.64 -42.13
C VAL A 157 -16.13 -18.77 -42.07
N ARG A 158 -15.43 -17.79 -41.49
CA ARG A 158 -13.97 -17.72 -41.53
C ARG A 158 -13.37 -17.58 -40.14
N VAL A 159 -12.26 -18.29 -39.93
CA VAL A 159 -11.43 -18.22 -38.73
C VAL A 159 -9.97 -18.12 -39.12
N ARG A 160 -9.19 -17.41 -38.33
CA ARG A 160 -7.74 -17.42 -38.38
C ARG A 160 -7.23 -18.31 -37.25
N VAL A 161 -6.39 -19.27 -37.59
CA VAL A 161 -5.84 -20.26 -36.67
C VAL A 161 -4.33 -20.26 -36.82
N ASP A 162 -3.62 -19.93 -35.74
CA ASP A 162 -2.16 -19.80 -35.71
C ASP A 162 -1.59 -18.93 -36.85
N GLY A 163 -2.32 -17.87 -37.23
CA GLY A 163 -1.93 -16.92 -38.27
C GLY A 163 -2.46 -17.25 -39.68
N GLU A 164 -2.98 -18.45 -39.92
CA GLU A 164 -3.53 -18.84 -41.23
C GLU A 164 -5.06 -18.78 -41.26
N ILE A 165 -5.63 -18.26 -42.35
CA ILE A 165 -7.08 -18.12 -42.50
C ILE A 165 -7.68 -19.37 -43.15
N TYR A 166 -8.68 -19.95 -42.48
CA TYR A 166 -9.43 -21.12 -42.91
C TYR A 166 -10.93 -20.79 -43.02
N ASP A 167 -11.63 -21.53 -43.89
CA ASP A 167 -13.07 -21.70 -43.73
C ASP A 167 -13.33 -22.55 -42.47
N VAL A 168 -14.34 -22.21 -41.68
CA VAL A 168 -14.65 -22.91 -40.42
C VAL A 168 -14.88 -24.42 -40.64
N THR A 169 -15.33 -24.81 -41.83
CA THR A 169 -15.53 -26.22 -42.21
C THR A 169 -14.25 -26.95 -42.64
N GLU A 170 -13.21 -26.21 -43.01
CA GLU A 170 -11.95 -26.72 -43.57
C GLU A 170 -10.76 -26.60 -42.60
N VAL A 171 -11.02 -26.27 -41.34
CA VAL A 171 -9.96 -26.14 -40.32
C VAL A 171 -9.29 -27.51 -40.07
N PRO A 172 -7.96 -27.61 -40.13
CA PRO A 172 -7.25 -28.85 -39.85
C PRO A 172 -7.38 -29.25 -38.37
N GLU A 173 -7.26 -30.56 -38.08
CA GLU A 173 -7.28 -31.02 -36.68
C GLU A 173 -6.08 -30.48 -35.90
N LEU A 174 -6.36 -29.66 -34.88
CA LEU A 174 -5.36 -29.07 -34.01
C LEU A 174 -4.76 -30.08 -33.02
N SER A 175 -3.53 -29.82 -32.56
CA SER A 175 -2.85 -30.70 -31.62
C SER A 175 -3.31 -30.45 -30.19
N LYS A 176 -3.57 -31.51 -29.42
CA LYS A 176 -3.90 -31.37 -27.98
C LYS A 176 -2.75 -30.82 -27.14
N SER A 177 -1.50 -31.02 -27.57
CA SER A 177 -0.31 -30.67 -26.77
C SER A 177 0.28 -29.30 -27.08
N LYS A 178 -0.07 -28.70 -28.22
CA LYS A 178 0.42 -27.38 -28.65
C LYS A 178 -0.53 -26.27 -28.21
N MET A 179 0.02 -25.09 -27.96
CA MET A 179 -0.77 -23.88 -27.75
C MET A 179 -1.26 -23.35 -29.09
N HIS A 180 -2.52 -22.95 -29.16
CA HIS A 180 -3.14 -22.43 -30.36
C HIS A 180 -3.75 -21.05 -30.11
N ASN A 181 -3.74 -20.21 -31.14
CA ASN A 181 -4.49 -18.96 -31.22
C ASN A 181 -5.59 -19.11 -32.27
N ILE A 182 -6.82 -18.71 -31.92
CA ILE A 182 -7.98 -18.80 -32.81
C ILE A 182 -8.72 -17.48 -32.76
N GLU A 183 -8.82 -16.81 -33.90
CA GLU A 183 -9.58 -15.59 -34.09
C GLU A 183 -10.72 -15.80 -35.10
N VAL A 184 -11.91 -15.30 -34.80
CA VAL A 184 -13.04 -15.32 -35.75
C VAL A 184 -12.99 -14.06 -36.60
N VAL A 185 -13.11 -14.21 -37.91
CA VAL A 185 -13.20 -13.06 -38.82
C VAL A 185 -14.64 -12.54 -38.80
N VAL A 186 -14.88 -11.43 -38.12
CA VAL A 186 -16.21 -10.85 -37.92
C VAL A 186 -16.64 -10.03 -39.14
N ASP A 187 -15.77 -9.12 -39.60
CA ASP A 187 -16.03 -8.35 -40.82
C ASP A 187 -14.71 -7.99 -41.54
N ARG A 188 -14.82 -7.65 -42.83
CA ARG A 188 -13.74 -7.12 -43.67
C ARG A 188 -14.18 -5.78 -44.23
N LEU A 189 -13.47 -4.74 -43.83
CA LEU A 189 -13.84 -3.35 -44.06
C LEU A 189 -12.74 -2.63 -44.86
N VAL A 190 -13.13 -1.53 -45.48
CA VAL A 190 -12.20 -0.61 -46.16
C VAL A 190 -12.50 0.79 -45.64
N ASN A 191 -11.52 1.47 -45.05
CA ASN A 191 -11.74 2.80 -44.49
C ASN A 191 -12.19 3.78 -45.59
N LYS A 192 -13.40 4.30 -45.46
CA LYS A 192 -14.05 5.21 -46.41
C LYS A 192 -15.11 6.03 -45.69
N ASP A 193 -15.48 7.17 -46.26
CA ASP A 193 -16.56 7.99 -45.74
C ASP A 193 -17.86 7.19 -45.58
N GLY A 194 -18.50 7.37 -44.42
CA GLY A 194 -19.78 6.72 -44.07
C GLY A 194 -19.66 5.28 -43.54
N ILE A 195 -18.47 4.73 -43.31
CA ILE A 195 -18.32 3.35 -42.78
C ILE A 195 -18.58 3.23 -41.27
N ARG A 196 -18.64 4.35 -40.54
CA ARG A 196 -18.72 4.41 -39.07
C ARG A 196 -19.73 3.44 -38.45
N SER A 197 -20.99 3.45 -38.91
CA SER A 197 -22.04 2.59 -38.33
C SER A 197 -21.71 1.10 -38.48
N ARG A 198 -21.21 0.68 -39.64
CA ARG A 198 -20.86 -0.72 -39.89
C ARG A 198 -19.63 -1.14 -39.09
N LEU A 199 -18.64 -0.24 -38.97
CA LEU A 199 -17.46 -0.48 -38.14
C LEU A 199 -17.86 -0.63 -36.67
N PHE A 200 -18.74 0.25 -36.16
CA PHE A 200 -19.28 0.17 -34.81
C PHE A 200 -19.96 -1.18 -34.54
N ASP A 201 -20.89 -1.60 -35.40
CA ASP A 201 -21.59 -2.89 -35.26
C ASP A 201 -20.61 -4.08 -35.28
N SER A 202 -19.57 -4.00 -36.12
CA SER A 202 -18.55 -5.06 -36.24
C SER A 202 -17.65 -5.13 -35.01
N VAL A 203 -17.23 -3.98 -34.49
CA VAL A 203 -16.43 -3.85 -33.27
C VAL A 203 -17.23 -4.37 -32.07
N GLU A 204 -18.49 -3.94 -31.91
CA GLU A 204 -19.37 -4.42 -30.84
C GLU A 204 -19.58 -5.94 -30.90
N ALA A 205 -19.83 -6.48 -32.10
CA ALA A 205 -19.98 -7.92 -32.30
C ALA A 205 -18.71 -8.70 -31.97
N ALA A 206 -17.53 -8.18 -32.37
CA ALA A 206 -16.25 -8.83 -32.09
C ALA A 206 -15.91 -8.85 -30.59
N LEU A 207 -16.09 -7.71 -29.92
CA LEU A 207 -15.88 -7.59 -28.47
C LEU A 207 -16.82 -8.52 -27.71
N ARG A 208 -18.11 -8.57 -28.06
CA ARG A 208 -19.07 -9.51 -27.44
C ARG A 208 -18.69 -10.98 -27.65
N LEU A 209 -18.17 -11.33 -28.83
CA LEU A 209 -17.80 -12.71 -29.17
C LEU A 209 -16.53 -13.18 -28.44
N ALA A 210 -15.57 -12.28 -28.22
CA ALA A 210 -14.28 -12.57 -27.63
C ALA A 210 -14.11 -12.07 -26.19
N ASP A 211 -15.21 -11.79 -25.47
CA ASP A 211 -15.21 -11.40 -24.05
C ASP A 211 -14.41 -10.10 -23.81
N GLY A 212 -14.72 -9.08 -24.61
CA GLY A 212 -14.15 -7.75 -24.52
C GLY A 212 -12.83 -7.56 -25.25
N TYR A 213 -12.37 -8.48 -26.11
CA TYR A 213 -11.12 -8.34 -26.88
C TYR A 213 -11.38 -8.22 -28.38
N LEU A 214 -10.52 -7.47 -29.06
CA LEU A 214 -10.60 -7.23 -30.50
C LEU A 214 -9.19 -7.14 -31.08
N ILE A 215 -9.02 -7.66 -32.29
CA ILE A 215 -7.84 -7.42 -33.13
C ILE A 215 -8.30 -6.76 -34.42
N VAL A 216 -7.67 -5.66 -34.80
CA VAL A 216 -7.85 -5.01 -36.10
C VAL A 216 -6.58 -5.25 -36.90
N ASP A 217 -6.66 -6.15 -37.89
CA ASP A 217 -5.56 -6.47 -38.80
C ASP A 217 -5.65 -5.57 -40.03
N THR A 218 -4.67 -4.67 -40.22
CA THR A 218 -4.64 -3.70 -41.33
C THR A 218 -4.05 -4.27 -42.63
N MET A 219 -3.80 -5.59 -42.69
CA MET A 219 -3.38 -6.32 -43.89
C MET A 219 -2.05 -5.86 -44.49
N ASP A 220 -1.25 -5.13 -43.71
CA ASP A 220 0.08 -4.61 -44.00
C ASP A 220 1.10 -5.06 -42.94
N ASP A 221 0.87 -6.25 -42.36
CA ASP A 221 1.61 -6.84 -41.24
C ASP A 221 1.54 -6.03 -39.91
N ASN A 222 0.61 -5.08 -39.81
CA ASN A 222 0.28 -4.40 -38.56
C ASN A 222 -1.04 -4.91 -37.97
N GLU A 223 -1.02 -5.19 -36.66
CA GLU A 223 -2.21 -5.56 -35.89
C GLU A 223 -2.40 -4.59 -34.73
N LEU A 224 -3.61 -4.04 -34.61
CA LEU A 224 -4.01 -3.22 -33.48
C LEU A 224 -4.84 -4.07 -32.52
N LEU A 225 -4.38 -4.15 -31.27
CA LEU A 225 -5.02 -4.94 -30.22
C LEU A 225 -5.85 -4.02 -29.32
N TYR A 226 -7.13 -4.36 -29.14
CA TYR A 226 -8.06 -3.59 -28.33
C TYR A 226 -8.71 -4.47 -27.25
N SER A 227 -9.07 -3.85 -26.13
CA SER A 227 -9.74 -4.49 -25.02
C SER A 227 -10.70 -3.52 -24.33
N GLU A 228 -11.91 -3.97 -23.99
CA GLU A 228 -12.85 -3.25 -23.11
C GLU A 228 -12.40 -3.31 -21.65
N HIS A 229 -11.59 -4.30 -21.31
CA HIS A 229 -11.01 -4.47 -19.97
C HIS A 229 -9.59 -3.94 -19.93
N TYR A 230 -9.12 -3.45 -18.78
CA TYR A 230 -7.68 -3.24 -18.58
C TYR A 230 -6.98 -4.60 -18.48
N SER A 231 -6.72 -5.23 -19.61
CA SER A 231 -6.09 -6.55 -19.67
C SER A 231 -4.98 -6.58 -20.69
N CYS A 232 -3.85 -7.16 -20.31
CA CYS A 232 -2.75 -7.41 -21.22
C CYS A 232 -3.19 -8.45 -22.28
N PRO A 233 -3.15 -8.13 -23.58
CA PRO A 233 -3.60 -9.03 -24.64
C PRO A 233 -2.68 -10.27 -24.79
N VAL A 234 -1.44 -10.20 -24.30
CA VAL A 234 -0.41 -11.24 -24.49
C VAL A 234 -0.40 -12.28 -23.36
N CYS A 235 -0.40 -11.86 -22.10
CA CYS A 235 -0.33 -12.76 -20.94
C CYS A 235 -1.61 -12.85 -20.13
N GLY A 236 -2.63 -12.04 -20.43
CA GLY A 236 -3.91 -12.04 -19.73
C GLY A 236 -3.86 -11.45 -18.32
N PHE A 237 -2.82 -10.68 -17.97
CA PHE A 237 -2.79 -9.92 -16.72
C PHE A 237 -3.86 -8.85 -16.74
N THR A 238 -4.76 -8.86 -15.76
CA THR A 238 -5.88 -7.93 -15.66
C THR A 238 -5.69 -6.93 -14.53
N VAL A 239 -5.94 -5.67 -14.82
CA VAL A 239 -6.05 -4.59 -13.85
C VAL A 239 -7.53 -4.26 -13.66
N PRO A 240 -8.01 -4.06 -12.43
CA PRO A 240 -9.37 -3.56 -12.21
C PRO A 240 -9.52 -2.12 -12.69
N GLU A 241 -10.74 -1.58 -12.64
CA GLU A 241 -10.95 -0.15 -12.90
C GLU A 241 -10.06 0.72 -12.00
N LEU A 242 -9.49 1.77 -12.59
CA LEU A 242 -8.57 2.69 -11.94
C LEU A 242 -9.32 3.67 -11.04
N GLU A 243 -9.79 3.17 -9.91
CA GLU A 243 -10.43 3.98 -8.88
C GLU A 243 -9.46 4.28 -7.73
N PRO A 244 -9.61 5.40 -7.00
CA PRO A 244 -8.71 5.75 -5.90
C PRO A 244 -8.59 4.66 -4.82
N ARG A 245 -9.57 3.76 -4.67
CA ARG A 245 -9.52 2.64 -3.71
C ARG A 245 -8.54 1.54 -4.10
N LEU A 246 -8.21 1.38 -5.39
CA LEU A 246 -7.17 0.46 -5.87
C LEU A 246 -5.81 0.82 -5.32
N PHE A 247 -5.57 2.11 -5.11
CA PHE A 247 -4.30 2.63 -4.61
C PHE A 247 -4.26 2.77 -3.08
N SER A 248 -5.24 2.21 -2.36
CA SER A 248 -5.28 2.25 -0.90
C SER A 248 -4.84 0.93 -0.30
N PHE A 249 -3.75 0.93 0.47
CA PHE A 249 -3.34 -0.23 1.26
C PHE A 249 -4.24 -0.48 2.48
N ASN A 250 -5.16 0.44 2.81
CA ASN A 250 -6.16 0.25 3.85
C ASN A 250 -7.44 -0.41 3.33
N ALA A 251 -7.61 -0.50 2.01
CA ALA A 251 -8.73 -1.15 1.37
C ALA A 251 -8.30 -2.54 0.88
N PRO A 252 -9.08 -3.61 1.12
CA PRO A 252 -8.78 -4.95 0.60
C PRO A 252 -8.58 -5.01 -0.92
N PHE A 253 -9.17 -4.06 -1.64
CA PHE A 253 -9.08 -3.96 -3.09
C PHE A 253 -7.70 -3.55 -3.59
N GLY A 254 -6.95 -2.77 -2.81
CA GLY A 254 -5.63 -2.26 -3.14
C GLY A 254 -4.49 -2.86 -2.33
N SER A 255 -4.81 -3.43 -1.16
CA SER A 255 -3.80 -3.96 -0.24
C SER A 255 -3.10 -5.20 -0.79
N CYS A 256 -1.82 -5.35 -0.45
CA CYS A 256 -1.08 -6.56 -0.72
C CYS A 256 -1.74 -7.75 0.01
N PRO A 257 -2.10 -8.85 -0.68
CA PRO A 257 -2.78 -9.99 -0.07
C PRO A 257 -1.89 -10.73 0.94
N THR A 258 -0.57 -10.66 0.76
CA THR A 258 0.41 -11.38 1.58
C THR A 258 0.62 -10.75 2.96
N CYS A 259 0.51 -9.43 3.07
CA CYS A 259 0.75 -8.69 4.32
C CYS A 259 -0.44 -7.81 4.76
N ASP A 260 -1.60 -7.94 4.10
CA ASP A 260 -2.83 -7.15 4.36
C ASP A 260 -2.57 -5.64 4.50
N GLY A 261 -1.75 -5.12 3.59
CA GLY A 261 -1.42 -3.70 3.52
C GLY A 261 -0.47 -3.18 4.60
N LEU A 262 0.18 -4.05 5.38
CA LEU A 262 1.16 -3.64 6.38
C LEU A 262 2.53 -3.30 5.79
N GLY A 263 2.90 -3.94 4.68
CA GLY A 263 4.21 -3.78 4.01
C GLY A 263 5.33 -4.59 4.65
N ASN A 264 5.20 -4.95 5.92
CA ASN A 264 6.15 -5.79 6.64
C ASN A 264 5.49 -7.10 7.07
N LYS A 265 6.33 -8.11 7.29
CA LYS A 265 5.98 -9.34 8.00
C LYS A 265 6.87 -9.48 9.22
N LEU A 266 6.25 -9.90 10.32
CA LEU A 266 7.00 -10.35 11.49
C LEU A 266 7.44 -11.77 11.22
N GLU A 267 8.74 -11.97 11.10
CA GLU A 267 9.37 -13.30 11.01
C GLU A 267 10.30 -13.50 12.19
N VAL A 268 10.52 -14.76 12.57
CA VAL A 268 11.44 -15.10 13.65
C VAL A 268 12.87 -14.82 13.18
N ASP A 269 13.62 -14.06 13.98
CA ASP A 269 14.98 -13.68 13.66
C ASP A 269 15.97 -14.62 14.35
N MET A 270 16.78 -15.29 13.54
CA MET A 270 17.72 -16.30 14.01
C MET A 270 18.79 -15.71 14.94
N ASP A 271 19.21 -14.47 14.72
CA ASP A 271 20.21 -13.80 15.56
C ASP A 271 19.62 -13.45 16.94
N LEU A 272 18.30 -13.28 17.04
CA LEU A 272 17.60 -13.06 18.32
C LEU A 272 17.30 -14.38 19.04
N VAL A 273 17.10 -15.47 18.30
CA VAL A 273 16.87 -16.81 18.86
C VAL A 273 18.17 -17.44 19.36
N VAL A 274 19.27 -17.26 18.61
CA VAL A 274 20.62 -17.76 18.93
C VAL A 274 21.62 -16.59 18.94
N PRO A 275 21.65 -15.76 20.01
CA PRO A 275 22.52 -14.59 20.06
C PRO A 275 24.02 -14.91 20.09
N ASP A 276 24.37 -16.10 20.55
CA ASP A 276 25.76 -16.58 20.64
C ASP A 276 25.81 -18.06 20.24
N ALA A 277 26.16 -18.31 18.99
CA ALA A 277 26.22 -19.65 18.41
C ALA A 277 27.42 -20.48 18.91
N ASN A 278 28.38 -19.87 19.63
CA ASN A 278 29.50 -20.59 20.24
C ASN A 278 29.09 -21.34 21.52
N LYS A 279 27.90 -21.05 22.06
CA LYS A 279 27.38 -21.75 23.24
C LYS A 279 26.81 -23.10 22.88
N THR A 280 26.89 -24.04 23.81
CA THR A 280 26.21 -25.32 23.70
C THR A 280 24.72 -25.18 24.03
N LEU A 281 23.92 -26.21 23.72
CA LEU A 281 22.50 -26.21 24.09
C LEU A 281 22.30 -26.17 25.61
N ARG A 282 23.20 -26.81 26.40
CA ARG A 282 23.16 -26.77 27.87
C ARG A 282 23.51 -25.40 28.45
N GLU A 283 24.40 -24.67 27.78
CA GLU A 283 24.78 -23.31 28.17
C GLU A 283 23.72 -22.26 27.80
N GLY A 284 22.63 -22.69 27.15
CA GLY A 284 21.51 -21.83 26.81
C GLY A 284 21.71 -21.02 25.54
N ALA A 285 22.25 -21.65 24.49
CA ALA A 285 22.35 -21.06 23.15
C ALA A 285 20.99 -20.54 22.62
N LEU A 286 19.90 -21.22 22.96
CA LEU A 286 18.53 -20.87 22.53
C LEU A 286 17.87 -19.91 23.53
N ALA A 287 18.01 -18.61 23.31
CA ALA A 287 17.53 -17.56 24.21
C ALA A 287 16.02 -17.67 24.61
N PRO A 288 15.08 -18.03 23.70
CA PRO A 288 13.65 -18.15 24.02
C PRO A 288 13.32 -19.27 25.00
N TRP A 289 14.16 -20.30 25.08
CA TRP A 289 13.92 -21.50 25.86
C TRP A 289 14.80 -21.58 27.11
N ASN A 290 15.57 -20.53 27.40
CA ASN A 290 16.28 -20.39 28.65
C ASN A 290 15.30 -20.27 29.83
N PRO A 291 15.60 -20.86 30.99
CA PRO A 291 14.69 -20.90 32.12
C PRO A 291 14.51 -19.50 32.72
N ILE A 292 13.29 -18.96 32.63
CA ILE A 292 12.90 -17.69 33.28
C ILE A 292 12.10 -17.97 34.56
N SER A 293 11.11 -18.88 34.49
CA SER A 293 10.21 -19.22 35.59
C SER A 293 9.71 -20.66 35.57
N SER A 294 10.14 -21.47 34.60
CA SER A 294 9.74 -22.86 34.42
C SER A 294 10.83 -23.60 33.65
N ASN A 295 11.05 -24.87 34.00
CA ASN A 295 12.01 -25.76 33.33
C ASN A 295 11.36 -26.61 32.22
N TYR A 296 10.12 -26.31 31.84
CA TYR A 296 9.37 -27.08 30.84
C TYR A 296 10.10 -27.18 29.49
N TYR A 297 10.50 -26.05 28.90
CA TYR A 297 11.17 -26.03 27.59
C TYR A 297 12.62 -26.55 27.64
N PRO A 298 13.43 -26.22 28.65
CA PRO A 298 14.74 -26.86 28.85
C PRO A 298 14.66 -28.39 28.92
N ALA A 299 13.73 -28.93 29.73
CA ALA A 299 13.56 -30.37 29.87
C ALA A 299 13.06 -31.04 28.58
N MET A 300 12.18 -30.35 27.84
CA MET A 300 11.71 -30.80 26.54
C MET A 300 12.83 -30.89 25.51
N LEU A 301 13.69 -29.85 25.46
CA LEU A 301 14.84 -29.84 24.57
C LEU A 301 15.80 -30.99 24.91
N GLU A 302 16.17 -31.14 26.18
CA GLU A 302 17.10 -32.18 26.62
C GLU A 302 16.60 -33.59 26.26
N GLN A 303 15.35 -33.93 26.61
CA GLN A 303 14.78 -35.25 26.32
C GLN A 303 14.64 -35.51 24.82
N ALA A 304 14.28 -34.49 24.03
CA ALA A 304 14.19 -34.63 22.59
C ALA A 304 15.56 -34.87 21.96
N MET A 305 16.58 -34.08 22.34
CA MET A 305 17.93 -34.21 21.77
C MET A 305 18.58 -35.54 22.15
N GLU A 306 18.40 -36.01 23.39
CA GLU A 306 18.87 -37.33 23.82
C GLU A 306 18.24 -38.47 22.99
N GLN A 307 16.93 -38.40 22.71
CA GLN A 307 16.25 -39.43 21.92
C GLN A 307 16.62 -39.36 20.43
N PHE A 308 16.78 -38.16 19.86
CA PHE A 308 17.16 -37.99 18.47
C PHE A 308 18.67 -38.14 18.23
N GLY A 309 19.48 -38.23 19.29
CA GLY A 309 20.92 -38.49 19.21
C GLY A 309 21.77 -37.25 18.91
N VAL A 310 21.27 -36.05 19.22
CA VAL A 310 22.00 -34.79 19.04
C VAL A 310 22.83 -34.48 20.28
N ASP A 311 24.10 -34.15 20.09
CA ASP A 311 25.00 -33.81 21.20
C ASP A 311 24.70 -32.42 21.77
N MET A 312 24.32 -32.38 23.05
CA MET A 312 23.98 -31.16 23.78
C MET A 312 25.20 -30.34 24.21
N ASP A 313 26.40 -30.93 24.17
CA ASP A 313 27.66 -30.32 24.61
C ASP A 313 28.52 -29.79 23.45
N THR A 314 28.03 -29.96 22.21
CA THR A 314 28.63 -29.34 21.02
C THR A 314 28.09 -27.89 20.87
N PRO A 315 28.96 -26.89 20.60
CA PRO A 315 28.51 -25.54 20.29
C PRO A 315 27.51 -25.52 19.12
N PHE A 316 26.48 -24.68 19.19
CA PHE A 316 25.40 -24.67 18.21
C PHE A 316 25.88 -24.51 16.76
N GLU A 317 26.87 -23.63 16.52
CA GLU A 317 27.46 -23.42 15.19
C GLU A 317 28.19 -24.65 14.62
N ASN A 318 28.62 -25.57 15.48
CA ASN A 318 29.39 -26.76 15.11
C ASN A 318 28.52 -28.02 14.94
N LEU A 319 27.21 -27.93 15.24
CA LEU A 319 26.25 -28.99 14.94
C LEU A 319 26.06 -29.17 13.43
N GLU A 320 25.70 -30.37 13.00
CA GLU A 320 25.36 -30.61 11.60
C GLU A 320 24.09 -29.82 11.22
N THR A 321 23.98 -29.39 9.95
CA THR A 321 22.83 -28.59 9.49
C THR A 321 21.50 -29.31 9.70
N GLU A 322 21.47 -30.65 9.57
CA GLU A 322 20.27 -31.44 9.86
C GLU A 322 19.87 -31.42 11.34
N GLU A 323 20.86 -31.36 12.25
CA GLU A 323 20.62 -31.25 13.70
C GLU A 323 20.13 -29.85 14.07
N GLN A 324 20.71 -28.81 13.47
CA GLN A 324 20.25 -27.43 13.61
C GLN A 324 18.80 -27.29 13.11
N ASP A 325 18.48 -27.84 11.94
CA ASP A 325 17.12 -27.81 11.38
C ASP A 325 16.12 -28.56 12.27
N LEU A 326 16.51 -29.70 12.84
CA LEU A 326 15.71 -30.45 13.80
C LEU A 326 15.38 -29.60 15.04
N ILE A 327 16.37 -28.89 15.60
CA ILE A 327 16.20 -28.02 16.77
C ILE A 327 15.29 -26.83 16.46
N LEU A 328 15.47 -26.21 15.29
CA LEU A 328 14.80 -24.97 14.94
C LEU A 328 13.39 -25.20 14.39
N TYR A 329 13.22 -26.14 13.47
CA TYR A 329 12.00 -26.33 12.71
C TYR A 329 11.21 -27.58 13.11
N GLY A 330 11.83 -28.46 13.89
CA GLY A 330 11.18 -29.62 14.50
C GLY A 330 11.46 -30.94 13.81
N SER A 331 10.91 -32.01 14.37
CA SER A 331 11.17 -33.40 13.96
C SER A 331 10.21 -33.93 12.88
N GLY A 332 9.26 -33.10 12.41
CA GLY A 332 8.18 -33.50 11.52
C GLY A 332 7.23 -34.47 12.23
N ASP A 333 7.04 -35.66 11.66
CA ASP A 333 6.18 -36.70 12.23
C ASP A 333 6.91 -37.62 13.24
N ARG A 334 8.23 -37.43 13.45
CA ARG A 334 9.00 -38.27 14.38
C ARG A 334 8.71 -37.84 15.81
N GLU A 335 8.16 -38.75 16.61
CA GLU A 335 7.81 -38.50 18.00
C GLU A 335 8.98 -38.79 18.95
N PHE A 336 8.99 -38.08 20.08
CA PHE A 336 9.82 -38.39 21.23
C PHE A 336 8.96 -38.51 22.48
N HIS A 337 9.46 -39.29 23.44
CA HIS A 337 8.79 -39.50 24.71
C HIS A 337 9.12 -38.34 25.65
N PHE A 338 8.10 -37.59 26.07
CA PHE A 338 8.27 -36.43 26.94
C PHE A 338 7.64 -36.67 28.31
N HIS A 339 8.50 -36.74 29.33
CA HIS A 339 8.14 -36.87 30.73
C HIS A 339 8.56 -35.63 31.53
N TYR A 340 7.60 -34.87 32.06
CA TYR A 340 7.86 -33.66 32.85
C TYR A 340 6.98 -33.56 34.09
N VAL A 341 7.59 -33.29 35.24
CA VAL A 341 6.90 -33.00 36.49
C VAL A 341 7.01 -31.50 36.76
N ASN A 342 5.87 -30.82 36.85
CA ASN A 342 5.85 -29.39 37.14
C ASN A 342 6.13 -29.11 38.63
N ASP A 343 6.42 -27.84 38.96
CA ASP A 343 6.74 -27.40 40.32
C ASP A 343 5.61 -27.62 41.33
N PHE A 344 4.38 -27.86 40.85
CA PHE A 344 3.18 -28.13 41.65
C PHE A 344 2.83 -29.64 41.73
N GLY A 345 3.70 -30.53 41.22
CA GLY A 345 3.53 -31.99 41.26
C GLY A 345 2.64 -32.60 40.15
N GLY A 346 2.20 -31.80 39.18
CA GLY A 346 1.50 -32.29 37.99
C GLY A 346 2.47 -32.96 37.01
N VAL A 347 2.14 -34.19 36.61
CA VAL A 347 2.96 -35.00 35.69
C VAL A 347 2.38 -34.94 34.29
N ARG A 348 3.25 -34.71 33.30
CA ARG A 348 2.93 -34.81 31.88
C ARG A 348 3.82 -35.89 31.28
N ASP A 349 3.21 -36.92 30.72
CA ASP A 349 3.88 -38.11 30.22
C ASP A 349 3.20 -38.53 28.91
N ILE A 350 3.79 -38.14 27.77
CA ILE A 350 3.19 -38.24 26.45
C ILE A 350 4.25 -38.43 25.36
N ASP A 351 3.89 -39.13 24.28
CA ASP A 351 4.66 -39.13 23.04
C ASP A 351 4.15 -38.00 22.13
N ILE A 352 5.05 -37.14 21.68
CA ILE A 352 4.72 -35.99 20.83
C ILE A 352 5.83 -35.72 19.81
N PRO A 353 5.51 -35.14 18.64
CA PRO A 353 6.53 -34.59 17.76
C PRO A 353 7.21 -33.39 18.41
N PHE A 354 8.52 -33.25 18.16
CA PHE A 354 9.27 -32.08 18.58
C PHE A 354 8.94 -30.92 17.64
N GLU A 355 8.30 -29.87 18.16
CA GLU A 355 7.77 -28.76 17.38
C GLU A 355 8.88 -27.91 16.71
N GLY A 356 10.04 -27.80 17.37
CA GLY A 356 11.10 -26.86 16.99
C GLY A 356 10.90 -25.47 17.59
N VAL A 357 12.01 -24.78 17.86
CA VAL A 357 12.02 -23.49 18.56
C VAL A 357 11.38 -22.37 17.73
N VAL A 358 11.70 -22.28 16.44
CA VAL A 358 11.18 -21.26 15.52
C VAL A 358 9.68 -21.43 15.32
N THR A 359 9.25 -22.67 15.07
CA THR A 359 7.84 -23.04 14.94
C THR A 359 7.08 -22.69 16.21
N ASN A 360 7.65 -22.99 17.38
CA ASN A 360 7.05 -22.67 18.68
C ASN A 360 6.85 -21.16 18.89
N ILE A 361 7.85 -20.33 18.59
CA ILE A 361 7.74 -18.86 18.70
C ILE A 361 6.64 -18.36 17.77
N ASN A 362 6.68 -18.78 16.51
CA ASN A 362 5.74 -18.32 15.50
C ASN A 362 4.29 -18.70 15.87
N ARG A 363 4.06 -19.95 16.29
CA ARG A 363 2.76 -20.43 16.72
C ARG A 363 2.29 -19.73 17.98
N ARG A 364 3.13 -19.61 19.02
CA ARG A 364 2.77 -18.92 20.27
C ARG A 364 2.47 -17.44 20.06
N TYR A 365 3.13 -16.77 19.11
CA TYR A 365 2.81 -15.39 18.77
C TYR A 365 1.41 -15.25 18.15
N HIS A 366 1.07 -16.13 17.20
CA HIS A 366 -0.20 -16.06 16.46
C HIS A 366 -1.41 -16.63 17.21
N GLU A 367 -1.24 -17.72 17.96
CA GLU A 367 -2.35 -18.44 18.60
C GLU A 367 -2.63 -17.98 20.04
N THR A 368 -1.72 -17.26 20.69
CA THR A 368 -1.94 -16.85 22.08
C THR A 368 -3.00 -15.77 22.19
N ASN A 369 -3.84 -15.88 23.22
CA ASN A 369 -4.79 -14.83 23.62
C ASN A 369 -4.19 -13.83 24.63
N SER A 370 -2.94 -14.04 25.07
CA SER A 370 -2.26 -13.19 26.06
C SER A 370 -1.38 -12.14 25.39
N ASP A 371 -1.70 -10.85 25.59
CA ASP A 371 -0.87 -9.75 25.08
C ASP A 371 0.56 -9.78 25.65
N PHE A 372 0.71 -10.17 26.91
CA PHE A 372 2.03 -10.38 27.52
C PHE A 372 2.85 -11.43 26.76
N THR A 373 2.27 -12.60 26.52
CA THR A 373 2.96 -13.68 25.78
C THR A 373 3.30 -13.24 24.36
N ARG A 374 2.37 -12.55 23.68
CA ARG A 374 2.59 -12.03 22.33
C ARG A 374 3.74 -11.03 22.29
N ASN A 375 3.85 -10.15 23.28
CA ASN A 375 4.95 -9.19 23.39
C ASN A 375 6.30 -9.86 23.68
N VAL A 376 6.33 -10.90 24.52
CA VAL A 376 7.57 -11.68 24.76
C VAL A 376 8.02 -12.38 23.48
N MET A 377 7.12 -13.07 22.77
CA MET A 377 7.46 -13.76 21.51
C MET A 377 7.91 -12.77 20.43
N ARG A 378 7.27 -11.58 20.36
CA ARG A 378 7.69 -10.50 19.45
C ARG A 378 9.14 -10.08 19.65
N GLY A 379 9.70 -10.21 20.87
CA GLY A 379 11.10 -9.87 21.14
C GLY A 379 12.12 -10.75 20.40
N TYR A 380 11.70 -11.88 19.86
CA TYR A 380 12.52 -12.79 19.04
C TYR A 380 12.17 -12.72 17.55
N MET A 381 11.38 -11.72 17.16
CA MET A 381 10.93 -11.54 15.79
C MET A 381 11.40 -10.20 15.27
N ASN A 382 11.68 -10.13 13.98
CA ASN A 382 12.07 -8.92 13.29
C ASN A 382 11.05 -8.61 12.19
N GLU A 383 10.89 -7.31 11.91
CA GLU A 383 10.02 -6.85 10.84
C GLU A 383 10.81 -6.86 9.52
N LEU A 384 10.53 -7.85 8.69
CA LEU A 384 11.08 -7.93 7.35
C LEU A 384 10.14 -7.29 6.34
N SER A 385 10.70 -6.66 5.31
CA SER A 385 9.91 -6.15 4.19
C SER A 385 9.19 -7.32 3.49
N CYS A 386 7.91 -7.13 3.20
CA CYS A 386 7.11 -8.16 2.55
C CYS A 386 7.71 -8.52 1.19
N PRO A 387 7.98 -9.81 0.90
CA PRO A 387 8.63 -10.21 -0.36
C PRO A 387 7.73 -10.04 -1.58
N THR A 388 6.41 -9.99 -1.40
CA THR A 388 5.45 -9.84 -2.51
C THR A 388 5.29 -8.39 -2.97
N CYS A 389 5.18 -7.44 -2.05
CA CYS A 389 4.98 -6.03 -2.39
C CYS A 389 6.23 -5.17 -2.16
N HIS A 390 7.35 -5.78 -1.75
CA HIS A 390 8.62 -5.11 -1.47
C HIS A 390 8.51 -3.92 -0.50
N GLY A 391 7.58 -4.00 0.46
CA GLY A 391 7.31 -2.91 1.40
C GLY A 391 6.26 -1.88 0.94
N TYR A 392 5.87 -1.86 -0.35
CA TYR A 392 4.93 -0.87 -0.89
C TYR A 392 3.47 -1.03 -0.45
N ARG A 393 3.15 -2.10 0.29
CA ARG A 393 1.82 -2.35 0.91
C ARG A 393 0.67 -2.60 -0.09
N LEU A 394 0.91 -2.46 -1.38
CA LEU A 394 -0.11 -2.56 -2.42
C LEU A 394 -0.02 -3.88 -3.20
N ASN A 395 -1.09 -4.24 -3.89
CA ASN A 395 -1.12 -5.38 -4.81
C ASN A 395 -0.42 -5.06 -6.15
N GLU A 396 -0.16 -6.12 -6.92
CA GLU A 396 0.55 -6.01 -8.21
C GLU A 396 -0.21 -5.13 -9.22
N ALA A 397 -1.55 -5.20 -9.24
CA ALA A 397 -2.37 -4.38 -10.11
C ALA A 397 -2.19 -2.88 -9.85
N ALA A 398 -2.20 -2.44 -8.59
CA ALA A 398 -1.96 -1.05 -8.22
C ALA A 398 -0.52 -0.60 -8.53
N LEU A 399 0.47 -1.46 -8.30
CA LEU A 399 1.89 -1.18 -8.57
C LEU A 399 2.24 -1.20 -10.07
N SER A 400 1.37 -1.80 -10.89
CA SER A 400 1.50 -1.78 -12.35
C SER A 400 1.19 -0.41 -12.96
N VAL A 401 0.48 0.46 -12.24
CA VAL A 401 0.06 1.78 -12.72
C VAL A 401 1.16 2.80 -12.50
N ARG A 402 1.50 3.52 -13.56
CA ARG A 402 2.54 4.57 -13.60
C ARG A 402 1.98 5.89 -14.08
N VAL A 403 2.58 7.00 -13.65
CA VAL A 403 2.25 8.36 -14.11
C VAL A 403 3.50 8.98 -14.75
N GLY A 404 3.37 9.63 -15.91
CA GLY A 404 4.52 10.16 -16.67
C GLY A 404 5.08 9.20 -17.73
N GLY A 405 4.25 8.27 -18.22
CA GLY A 405 4.63 7.30 -19.25
C GLY A 405 5.30 6.03 -18.70
N GLU A 406 5.97 5.27 -19.58
CA GLU A 406 6.51 3.95 -19.24
C GLU A 406 7.63 4.02 -18.20
N ASN A 407 8.45 5.08 -18.24
CA ASN A 407 9.51 5.31 -17.24
C ASN A 407 9.02 6.05 -15.99
N GLY A 408 7.72 6.37 -15.94
CA GLY A 408 7.10 6.99 -14.78
C GLY A 408 7.12 6.10 -13.54
N LEU A 409 7.06 6.72 -12.36
CA LEU A 409 7.01 5.97 -11.10
C LEU A 409 5.60 5.41 -10.87
N ASN A 410 5.55 4.27 -10.16
CA ASN A 410 4.31 3.80 -9.54
C ASN A 410 4.08 4.50 -8.18
N ILE A 411 2.85 4.37 -7.64
CA ILE A 411 2.47 5.07 -6.42
C ILE A 411 3.31 4.66 -5.19
N GLY A 412 3.80 3.42 -5.15
CA GLY A 412 4.70 2.96 -4.10
C GLY A 412 6.06 3.64 -4.19
N GLN A 413 6.64 3.67 -5.39
CA GLN A 413 7.95 4.28 -5.65
C GLN A 413 7.96 5.78 -5.36
N ILE A 414 6.95 6.53 -5.84
CA ILE A 414 6.87 7.98 -5.57
C ILE A 414 6.65 8.27 -4.06
N SER A 415 6.01 7.35 -3.32
CA SER A 415 5.81 7.48 -1.88
C SER A 415 7.08 7.20 -1.07
N ASP A 416 8.01 6.44 -1.64
CA ASP A 416 9.32 6.11 -1.05
C ASP A 416 10.39 7.16 -1.31
N LEU A 417 10.14 8.11 -2.21
CA LEU A 417 11.01 9.27 -2.39
C LEU A 417 11.02 10.14 -1.13
N SER A 418 12.16 10.81 -0.88
CA SER A 418 12.19 11.90 0.09
C SER A 418 11.27 13.02 -0.37
N ILE A 419 10.73 13.82 0.55
CA ILE A 419 9.86 14.95 0.20
C ILE A 419 10.56 15.94 -0.74
N SER A 420 11.88 16.11 -0.62
CA SER A 420 12.66 16.89 -1.60
C SER A 420 12.65 16.26 -2.99
N ASP A 421 12.96 14.97 -3.10
CA ASP A 421 13.05 14.29 -4.40
C ASP A 421 11.66 14.17 -5.04
N HIS A 422 10.61 13.98 -4.23
CA HIS A 422 9.22 13.96 -4.69
C HIS A 422 8.82 15.31 -5.31
N LEU A 423 9.24 16.44 -4.71
CA LEU A 423 8.99 17.76 -5.30
C LEU A 423 9.69 17.92 -6.66
N GLU A 424 10.93 17.44 -6.78
CA GLU A 424 11.67 17.49 -8.05
C GLU A 424 11.00 16.62 -9.12
N GLU A 425 10.58 15.41 -8.77
CA GLU A 425 9.86 14.49 -9.65
C GLU A 425 8.58 15.14 -10.19
N ILE A 426 7.76 15.72 -9.31
CA ILE A 426 6.51 16.39 -9.68
C ILE A 426 6.76 17.62 -10.56
N ASP A 427 7.86 18.35 -10.35
CA ASP A 427 8.21 19.53 -11.15
C ASP A 427 8.73 19.18 -12.54
N SER A 428 9.33 17.99 -12.68
CA SER A 428 9.79 17.43 -13.96
C SER A 428 8.72 16.62 -14.70
N LEU A 429 7.55 16.40 -14.09
CA LEU A 429 6.51 15.54 -14.64
C LEU A 429 5.90 16.13 -15.93
N GLU A 430 6.13 15.45 -17.04
CA GLU A 430 5.53 15.76 -18.33
C GLU A 430 4.25 14.94 -18.52
N LEU A 431 3.14 15.61 -18.83
CA LEU A 431 1.84 15.01 -19.11
C LEU A 431 1.30 15.52 -20.43
N GLY A 432 0.50 14.69 -21.12
CA GLY A 432 -0.22 15.13 -22.31
C GLY A 432 -1.19 16.28 -22.02
N GLU A 433 -1.70 16.96 -23.05
CA GLU A 433 -2.57 18.14 -22.87
C GLU A 433 -3.84 17.83 -22.05
N ASN A 434 -4.52 16.72 -22.37
CA ASN A 434 -5.71 16.25 -21.66
C ASN A 434 -5.41 15.81 -20.22
N GLU A 435 -4.35 15.01 -20.04
CA GLU A 435 -3.90 14.53 -18.72
C GLU A 435 -3.51 15.70 -17.83
N GLY A 436 -2.75 16.65 -18.36
CA GLY A 436 -2.33 17.87 -17.68
C GLY A 436 -3.51 18.73 -17.24
N MET A 437 -4.57 18.84 -18.05
CA MET A 437 -5.78 19.57 -17.68
C MET A 437 -6.50 18.93 -16.48
N ILE A 438 -6.60 17.59 -16.45
CA ILE A 438 -7.25 16.83 -15.37
C ILE A 438 -6.38 16.83 -14.09
N ALA A 439 -5.06 16.64 -14.24
CA ALA A 439 -4.13 16.48 -13.13
C ALA A 439 -3.72 17.81 -12.48
N ARG A 440 -3.75 18.94 -13.20
CA ARG A 440 -3.31 20.26 -12.69
C ARG A 440 -3.83 20.63 -11.29
N PRO A 441 -5.15 20.56 -10.98
CA PRO A 441 -5.61 20.87 -9.63
C PRO A 441 -5.09 19.89 -8.57
N ILE A 442 -4.93 18.61 -8.93
CA ILE A 442 -4.45 17.55 -8.01
C ILE A 442 -2.95 17.75 -7.72
N ILE A 443 -2.15 17.96 -8.77
CA ILE A 443 -0.71 18.21 -8.69
C ILE A 443 -0.43 19.47 -7.87
N LYS A 444 -1.24 20.52 -8.04
CA LYS A 444 -1.12 21.74 -7.24
C LYS A 444 -1.25 21.45 -5.74
N GLU A 445 -2.28 20.70 -5.33
CA GLU A 445 -2.49 20.35 -3.92
C GLU A 445 -1.36 19.47 -3.36
N ILE A 446 -0.87 18.50 -4.15
CA ILE A 446 0.28 17.68 -3.77
C ILE A 446 1.52 18.56 -3.57
N LYS A 447 1.83 19.41 -4.55
CA LYS A 447 3.00 20.31 -4.52
C LYS A 447 2.94 21.30 -3.37
N ASP A 448 1.78 21.90 -3.11
CA ASP A 448 1.59 22.85 -2.01
C ASP A 448 1.87 22.14 -0.66
N ARG A 449 1.29 20.95 -0.43
CA ARG A 449 1.49 20.17 0.81
C ARG A 449 2.95 19.70 0.98
N LEU A 450 3.58 19.19 -0.07
CA LEU A 450 5.01 18.82 -0.04
C LEU A 450 5.89 20.04 0.26
N THR A 451 5.58 21.19 -0.35
CA THR A 451 6.29 22.45 -0.11
C THR A 451 6.16 22.89 1.34
N PHE A 452 4.99 22.73 1.97
CA PHE A 452 4.83 23.00 3.39
C PHE A 452 5.69 22.09 4.26
N LEU A 453 5.72 20.78 3.97
CA LEU A 453 6.59 19.84 4.69
C LEU A 453 8.07 20.19 4.54
N ASN A 454 8.51 20.59 3.35
CA ASN A 454 9.86 21.08 3.10
C ASN A 454 10.16 22.36 3.90
N ASN A 455 9.23 23.30 3.96
CA ASN A 455 9.39 24.56 4.70
C ASN A 455 9.52 24.36 6.21
N VAL A 456 8.87 23.35 6.77
CA VAL A 456 9.02 22.98 8.20
C VAL A 456 10.20 22.03 8.46
N GLY A 457 11.08 21.82 7.48
CA GLY A 457 12.32 21.05 7.64
C GLY A 457 12.11 19.54 7.73
N LEU A 458 11.09 19.01 7.06
CA LEU A 458 10.81 17.57 6.97
C LEU A 458 11.18 16.97 5.60
N ASN A 459 12.02 17.67 4.83
CA ASN A 459 12.36 17.32 3.44
C ASN A 459 13.02 15.94 3.28
N TYR A 460 13.69 15.44 4.32
CA TYR A 460 14.36 14.13 4.32
C TYR A 460 13.41 12.95 4.58
N LEU A 461 12.16 13.20 4.98
CA LEU A 461 11.19 12.13 5.22
C LEU A 461 10.60 11.62 3.91
N THR A 462 10.21 10.35 3.90
CA THR A 462 9.41 9.75 2.84
C THR A 462 7.93 9.74 3.24
N LEU A 463 7.02 9.68 2.27
CA LEU A 463 5.58 9.56 2.53
C LEU A 463 5.21 8.16 3.04
N SER A 464 6.00 7.14 2.72
CA SER A 464 5.84 5.77 3.18
C SER A 464 6.28 5.54 4.63
N ARG A 465 7.08 6.45 5.22
CA ARG A 465 7.57 6.32 6.60
C ARG A 465 6.39 6.14 7.57
N MET A 466 6.49 5.12 8.42
CA MET A 466 5.47 4.82 9.42
C MET A 466 5.33 5.94 10.45
N ALA A 467 4.11 6.40 10.70
CA ALA A 467 3.83 7.51 11.61
C ALA A 467 4.31 7.21 13.04
N GLY A 468 4.21 5.94 13.47
CA GLY A 468 4.67 5.51 14.80
C GLY A 468 6.19 5.58 15.01
N THR A 469 6.99 5.80 13.96
CA THR A 469 8.46 5.93 14.02
C THR A 469 8.93 7.39 14.08
N LEU A 470 8.00 8.34 14.07
CA LEU A 470 8.30 9.77 14.11
C LEU A 470 8.59 10.21 15.54
N SER A 471 9.59 11.05 15.71
CA SER A 471 9.81 11.81 16.93
C SER A 471 8.63 12.75 17.23
N GLY A 472 8.53 13.20 18.48
CA GLY A 472 7.51 14.18 18.89
C GLY A 472 7.59 15.47 18.05
N GLY A 473 8.80 15.97 17.79
CA GLY A 473 9.01 17.16 16.96
C GLY A 473 8.64 16.94 15.49
N GLU A 474 8.97 15.78 14.89
CA GLU A 474 8.53 15.46 13.52
C GLU A 474 7.00 15.38 13.43
N SER A 475 6.36 14.66 14.36
CA SER A 475 4.89 14.54 14.42
C SER A 475 4.21 15.91 14.55
N GLN A 476 4.76 16.78 15.41
CA GLN A 476 4.24 18.13 15.60
C GLN A 476 4.35 18.97 14.34
N ARG A 477 5.50 18.91 13.63
CA ARG A 477 5.71 19.67 12.39
C ARG A 477 4.87 19.15 11.23
N ILE A 478 4.61 17.84 11.15
CA ILE A 478 3.63 17.28 10.20
C ILE A 478 2.23 17.85 10.46
N ARG A 479 1.81 17.87 11.72
CA ARG A 479 0.51 18.43 12.11
C ARG A 479 0.44 19.92 11.77
N LEU A 480 1.52 20.68 12.04
CA LEU A 480 1.63 22.09 11.66
C LEU A 480 1.50 22.28 10.14
N ALA A 481 2.24 21.53 9.33
CA ALA A 481 2.15 21.62 7.87
C ALA A 481 0.75 21.30 7.35
N THR A 482 0.09 20.28 7.93
CA THR A 482 -1.28 19.88 7.57
C THR A 482 -2.29 20.99 7.90
N GLN A 483 -2.15 21.62 9.08
CA GLN A 483 -3.02 22.73 9.47
C GLN A 483 -2.81 23.97 8.61
N ILE A 484 -1.56 24.31 8.28
CA ILE A 484 -1.28 25.44 7.37
C ILE A 484 -1.87 25.16 5.97
N GLY A 485 -1.79 23.93 5.47
CA GLY A 485 -2.37 23.52 4.19
C GLY A 485 -3.90 23.59 4.15
N SER A 486 -4.58 23.61 5.30
CA SER A 486 -6.06 23.67 5.36
C SER A 486 -6.64 25.06 5.01
N ASN A 487 -5.80 26.10 4.91
CA ASN A 487 -6.20 27.47 4.57
C ASN A 487 -7.40 28.02 5.39
N LEU A 488 -7.51 27.59 6.65
CA LEU A 488 -8.57 28.07 7.55
C LEU A 488 -8.28 29.49 8.04
N SER A 489 -9.25 30.40 7.88
CA SER A 489 -9.19 31.77 8.38
C SER A 489 -9.94 31.92 9.70
N GLY A 490 -9.49 32.84 10.56
CA GLY A 490 -10.15 33.13 11.84
C GLY A 490 -10.04 32.00 12.86
N VAL A 491 -8.96 31.22 12.83
CA VAL A 491 -8.66 30.15 13.78
C VAL A 491 -7.56 30.57 14.76
N LEU A 492 -7.69 30.18 16.03
CA LEU A 492 -6.65 30.35 17.03
C LEU A 492 -5.76 29.09 17.09
N TYR A 493 -4.54 29.18 16.55
CA TYR A 493 -3.55 28.11 16.69
C TYR A 493 -2.77 28.26 18.00
N VAL A 494 -2.73 27.20 18.81
CA VAL A 494 -1.96 27.13 20.06
C VAL A 494 -0.87 26.07 19.91
N LEU A 495 0.39 26.48 19.84
CA LEU A 495 1.55 25.63 19.58
C LEU A 495 2.39 25.41 20.85
N ASP A 496 2.83 24.17 21.08
CA ASP A 496 3.69 23.81 22.21
C ASP A 496 5.16 23.67 21.80
N GLU A 497 5.94 24.74 21.92
CA GLU A 497 7.38 24.75 21.63
C GLU A 497 7.77 24.09 20.28
N PRO A 498 7.33 24.66 19.13
CA PRO A 498 7.49 24.04 17.80
C PRO A 498 8.95 23.94 17.31
N SER A 499 9.90 24.54 18.04
CA SER A 499 11.34 24.46 17.76
C SER A 499 12.00 23.19 18.31
N ILE A 500 11.31 22.35 19.09
CA ILE A 500 11.88 21.13 19.66
C ILE A 500 12.34 20.17 18.55
N GLY A 501 13.57 19.66 18.70
CA GLY A 501 14.19 18.74 17.75
C GLY A 501 14.46 19.36 16.37
N LEU A 502 14.52 20.69 16.28
CA LEU A 502 14.84 21.42 15.06
C LEU A 502 16.26 22.00 15.16
N HIS A 503 17.03 21.89 14.09
CA HIS A 503 18.36 22.50 14.03
C HIS A 503 18.24 24.03 13.95
N GLN A 504 19.18 24.77 14.54
CA GLN A 504 19.12 26.24 14.61
C GLN A 504 18.99 26.91 13.22
N ARG A 505 19.61 26.32 12.20
CA ARG A 505 19.53 26.77 10.80
C ARG A 505 18.09 26.79 10.27
N ASP A 506 17.24 25.87 10.70
CA ASP A 506 15.89 25.71 10.15
C ASP A 506 14.86 26.53 10.93
N ASN A 507 15.26 27.17 12.03
CA ASN A 507 14.38 27.94 12.91
C ASN A 507 13.82 29.19 12.19
N ASP A 508 14.64 29.86 11.38
CA ASP A 508 14.18 31.00 10.58
C ASP A 508 13.12 30.61 9.54
N ARG A 509 13.18 29.38 9.01
CA ARG A 509 12.16 28.85 8.08
C ARG A 509 10.85 28.56 8.80
N LEU A 510 10.92 27.98 10.00
CA LEU A 510 9.76 27.76 10.86
C LEU A 510 9.08 29.09 11.22
N ILE A 511 9.84 30.08 11.69
CA ILE A 511 9.31 31.41 12.05
C ILE A 511 8.68 32.09 10.84
N SER A 512 9.32 32.01 9.68
CA SER A 512 8.77 32.52 8.41
C SER A 512 7.44 31.87 8.06
N SER A 513 7.32 30.56 8.27
CA SER A 513 6.08 29.80 8.01
C SER A 513 4.96 30.16 9.00
N LEU A 514 5.27 30.33 10.28
CA LEU A 514 4.31 30.80 11.29
C LEU A 514 3.79 32.21 10.99
N LYS A 515 4.69 33.12 10.55
CA LYS A 515 4.28 34.47 10.12
C LYS A 515 3.40 34.46 8.88
N LYS A 516 3.66 33.56 7.93
CA LYS A 516 2.79 33.35 6.76
C LYS A 516 1.40 32.87 7.18
N CYS A 517 1.31 31.91 8.11
CA CYS A 517 0.02 31.45 8.63
C CYS A 517 -0.82 32.58 9.24
N VAL A 518 -0.19 33.52 9.96
CA VAL A 518 -0.87 34.68 10.54
C VAL A 518 -1.33 35.68 9.47
N THR A 519 -0.54 35.86 8.39
CA THR A 519 -0.88 36.81 7.31
C THR A 519 -1.93 36.29 6.34
N TRP A 520 -2.02 34.97 6.14
CA TRP A 520 -3.03 34.34 5.27
C TRP A 520 -4.43 34.31 5.89
N ALA A 521 -4.52 34.41 7.22
CA ALA A 521 -5.78 34.41 7.95
C ALA A 521 -6.47 35.80 8.00
N ILE A 522 -5.85 36.83 7.42
CA ILE A 522 -6.39 38.19 7.32
C ILE A 522 -7.03 38.35 5.93
N PRO A 523 -8.34 38.63 5.83
CA PRO A 523 -9.05 38.76 4.56
C PRO A 523 -8.58 39.94 3.69
#